data_AF-A0A834X5N9-F1
#
_entry.id   AF-A0A834X5N9-F1
#
_cell.length_a   1.000
_cell.length_b   1.000
_cell.length_c   1.000
_cell.angle_alpha   90.00
_cell.angle_beta   90.00
_cell.angle_gamma   90.00
#
_symmetry.space_group_name_H-M   'P 1'
#
loop_
_entity.id
_entity.type
_entity.pdbx_description
1 polymer ?
#
loop_
_entity_poly.entity_id
_entity_poly.type
_entity_poly.pdbx_seq_one_letter_code
_entity_poly.pdbx_strand_id
1 'polypeptide(L)'
;MALVNTILDRGNYLAWSIGTLTTLEAKDKTGFIDGLIPVPTDPTEFKKWKKVDSMIKSWMVADLDASIKLMQFLMGLNPLYDIVRTQILNLDPTPSANKAYNMVIMNEKQK
;
A
#
# COMPACT_ATOMS: atom_id res chain seq x y z
N MET A 1 -10.74 -4.67 6.50
CA MET A 1 -11.11 -6.04 6.12
C MET A 1 -10.09 -6.53 5.10
N ALA A 2 -9.56 -7.72 5.27
CA ALA A 2 -8.57 -8.34 4.38
C ALA A 2 -9.26 -8.98 3.16
N LEU A 3 -8.60 -9.08 2.00
CA LEU A 3 -9.15 -9.80 0.82
C LEU A 3 -9.00 -11.31 0.97
N VAL A 4 -7.89 -11.69 1.56
CA VAL A 4 -7.49 -13.07 1.76
C VAL A 4 -6.94 -13.23 3.17
N ASN A 5 -6.99 -14.44 3.70
CA ASN A 5 -6.41 -14.74 5.01
C ASN A 5 -4.87 -14.85 4.97
N THR A 6 -4.24 -14.50 3.84
CA THR A 6 -2.79 -14.55 3.63
C THR A 6 -2.23 -13.13 3.63
N ILE A 7 -1.28 -12.86 4.52
CA ILE A 7 -0.55 -11.59 4.54
C ILE A 7 0.56 -11.64 3.48
N LEU A 8 0.59 -10.68 2.55
CA LEU A 8 1.64 -10.55 1.54
C LEU A 8 2.98 -10.22 2.21
N ASP A 9 3.98 -11.06 1.93
CA ASP A 9 5.37 -10.88 2.32
C ASP A 9 6.28 -10.98 1.08
N ARG A 10 7.61 -11.08 1.29
CA ARG A 10 8.58 -11.14 0.19
C ARG A 10 8.60 -12.48 -0.57
N GLY A 11 8.07 -13.55 0.02
CA GLY A 11 8.18 -14.92 -0.47
C GLY A 11 6.88 -15.53 -0.98
N ASN A 12 5.72 -14.91 -0.70
CA ASN A 12 4.42 -15.51 -0.96
C ASN A 12 3.57 -14.80 -2.04
N TYR A 13 4.18 -13.92 -2.84
CA TYR A 13 3.47 -13.12 -3.84
C TYR A 13 2.53 -13.94 -4.73
N LEU A 14 2.98 -15.09 -5.25
CA LEU A 14 2.16 -15.93 -6.14
C LEU A 14 0.90 -16.45 -5.45
N ALA A 15 1.03 -16.93 -4.21
CA ALA A 15 -0.11 -17.45 -3.44
C ALA A 15 -1.08 -16.32 -3.08
N TRP A 16 -0.55 -15.17 -2.65
CA TRP A 16 -1.33 -13.99 -2.36
C TRP A 16 -2.06 -13.48 -3.62
N SER A 17 -1.36 -13.33 -4.75
CA SER A 17 -1.93 -12.77 -5.99
C SER A 17 -3.06 -13.61 -6.54
N ILE A 18 -2.92 -14.95 -6.50
CA ILE A 18 -3.99 -15.87 -6.91
C ILE A 18 -5.21 -15.67 -6.02
N GLY A 19 -5.04 -15.71 -4.69
CA GLY A 19 -6.15 -15.54 -3.75
C GLY A 19 -6.84 -14.18 -3.89
N THR A 20 -6.07 -13.09 -3.99
CA THR A 20 -6.58 -11.74 -4.21
C THR A 20 -7.38 -11.66 -5.50
N LEU A 21 -6.86 -12.20 -6.61
CA LEU A 21 -7.55 -12.19 -7.90
C LEU A 21 -8.86 -12.97 -7.84
N THR A 22 -8.86 -14.18 -7.25
CA THR A 22 -10.07 -14.98 -7.03
C THR A 22 -11.11 -14.24 -6.19
N THR A 23 -10.71 -13.57 -5.11
CA THR A 23 -11.65 -12.78 -4.30
C THR A 23 -12.22 -11.58 -5.07
N LEU A 24 -11.42 -10.91 -5.90
CA LEU A 24 -11.88 -9.79 -6.72
C LEU A 24 -12.81 -10.25 -7.84
N GLU A 25 -12.55 -11.40 -8.43
CA GLU A 25 -13.40 -12.03 -9.45
C GLU A 25 -14.78 -12.37 -8.88
N ALA A 26 -14.82 -13.00 -7.70
CA ALA A 26 -16.06 -13.27 -6.97
C ALA A 26 -16.86 -12.00 -6.59
N LYS A 27 -16.24 -10.81 -6.67
CA LYS A 27 -16.84 -9.51 -6.37
C LYS A 27 -17.05 -8.63 -7.60
N ASP A 28 -16.80 -9.15 -8.80
CA ASP A 28 -16.85 -8.42 -10.07
C ASP A 28 -16.03 -7.12 -10.06
N LYS A 29 -14.76 -7.24 -9.61
CA LYS A 29 -13.85 -6.10 -9.39
C LYS A 29 -12.48 -6.28 -10.05
N THR A 30 -12.24 -7.36 -10.77
CA THR A 30 -10.99 -7.60 -11.53
C THR A 30 -10.72 -6.50 -12.55
N GLY A 31 -11.79 -5.95 -13.14
CA GLY A 31 -11.74 -4.83 -14.08
C GLY A 31 -11.02 -3.57 -13.60
N PHE A 32 -10.94 -3.37 -12.27
CA PHE A 32 -10.19 -2.24 -11.67
C PHE A 32 -8.67 -2.48 -11.66
N ILE A 33 -8.22 -3.73 -11.79
CA ILE A 33 -6.81 -4.12 -11.71
C ILE A 33 -6.22 -4.29 -13.11
N ASP A 34 -6.93 -4.96 -14.01
CA ASP A 34 -6.49 -5.20 -15.39
C ASP A 34 -6.77 -4.00 -16.33
N GLY A 35 -7.53 -3.01 -15.86
CA GLY A 35 -7.87 -1.81 -16.61
C GLY A 35 -9.06 -1.96 -17.56
N LEU A 36 -9.80 -3.09 -17.50
CA LEU A 36 -11.03 -3.26 -18.29
C LEU A 36 -12.14 -2.30 -17.86
N ILE A 37 -12.11 -1.81 -16.61
CA ILE A 37 -12.95 -0.71 -16.13
C ILE A 37 -12.11 0.58 -16.19
N PRO A 38 -12.26 1.40 -17.25
CA PRO A 38 -11.46 2.61 -17.41
C PRO A 38 -11.84 3.66 -16.37
N VAL A 39 -10.89 4.55 -16.07
CA VAL A 39 -11.14 5.73 -15.23
C VAL A 39 -12.15 6.64 -15.95
N PRO A 40 -13.33 6.92 -15.37
CA PRO A 40 -14.31 7.79 -16.02
C PRO A 40 -13.83 9.24 -16.13
N THR A 41 -14.20 9.90 -17.23
CA THR A 41 -13.99 11.34 -17.42
C THR A 41 -15.11 12.18 -16.82
N ASP A 42 -16.34 11.63 -16.75
CA ASP A 42 -17.47 12.28 -16.11
C ASP A 42 -17.22 12.42 -14.59
N PRO A 43 -17.38 13.62 -13.99
CA PRO A 43 -17.12 13.84 -12.56
C PRO A 43 -18.01 13.02 -11.61
N THR A 44 -19.23 12.69 -12.01
CA THR A 44 -20.18 11.95 -11.16
C THR A 44 -19.82 10.47 -11.14
N GLU A 45 -19.56 9.88 -12.30
CA GLU A 45 -19.08 8.51 -12.43
C GLU A 45 -17.68 8.34 -11.85
N PHE A 46 -16.79 9.34 -12.02
CA PHE A 46 -15.48 9.34 -11.39
C PHE A 46 -15.58 9.22 -9.86
N LYS A 47 -16.51 9.95 -9.22
CA LYS A 47 -16.73 9.84 -7.77
C LYS A 47 -17.17 8.43 -7.36
N LYS A 48 -18.03 7.76 -8.15
CA LYS A 48 -18.46 6.38 -7.88
C LYS A 48 -17.31 5.40 -8.05
N TRP A 49 -16.60 5.48 -9.17
CA TRP A 49 -15.42 4.68 -9.46
C TRP A 49 -14.37 4.84 -8.35
N LYS A 50 -14.11 6.08 -7.92
CA LYS A 50 -13.12 6.39 -6.90
C LYS A 50 -13.42 5.77 -5.54
N LYS A 51 -14.69 5.61 -5.18
CA LYS A 51 -15.10 4.90 -3.96
C LYS A 51 -14.70 3.43 -4.03
N VAL A 52 -14.93 2.78 -5.16
CA VAL A 52 -14.58 1.36 -5.35
C VAL A 52 -13.06 1.17 -5.40
N ASP A 53 -12.35 2.01 -6.16
CA ASP A 53 -10.89 2.07 -6.21
C ASP A 53 -10.28 2.20 -4.81
N SER A 54 -10.80 3.14 -3.99
CA SER A 54 -10.30 3.35 -2.62
C SER A 54 -10.58 2.15 -1.71
N MET A 55 -11.72 1.48 -1.88
CA MET A 55 -12.05 0.27 -1.15
C MET A 55 -11.09 -0.88 -1.50
N ILE A 56 -10.84 -1.12 -2.79
CA ILE A 56 -9.89 -2.16 -3.24
C ILE A 56 -8.48 -1.87 -2.73
N LYS A 57 -8.04 -0.61 -2.75
CA LYS A 57 -6.75 -0.21 -2.16
C LYS A 57 -6.69 -0.46 -0.66
N SER A 58 -7.73 -0.10 0.09
CA SER A 58 -7.80 -0.34 1.54
C SER A 58 -7.68 -1.83 1.86
N TRP A 59 -8.33 -2.67 1.08
CA TRP A 59 -8.27 -4.11 1.14
C TRP A 59 -6.88 -4.68 0.86
N MET A 60 -6.23 -4.25 -0.23
CA MET A 60 -4.86 -4.66 -0.54
C MET A 60 -3.86 -4.24 0.54
N VAL A 61 -3.97 -3.02 1.06
CA VAL A 61 -3.10 -2.51 2.13
C VAL A 61 -3.30 -3.28 3.45
N ALA A 62 -4.52 -3.74 3.73
CA ALA A 62 -4.79 -4.56 4.91
C ALA A 62 -4.01 -5.88 4.89
N ASP A 63 -3.78 -6.43 3.70
CA ASP A 63 -3.09 -7.70 3.51
C ASP A 63 -1.55 -7.57 3.52
N LEU A 64 -0.97 -6.37 3.60
CA LEU A 64 0.49 -6.23 3.54
C LEU A 64 1.18 -6.51 4.87
N ASP A 65 2.32 -7.20 4.83
CA ASP A 65 3.24 -7.31 5.96
C ASP A 65 3.80 -5.93 6.39
N ALA A 66 4.22 -5.83 7.65
CA ALA A 66 4.79 -4.62 8.23
C ALA A 66 6.03 -4.12 7.46
N SER A 67 6.86 -5.02 6.94
CA SER A 67 8.06 -4.66 6.17
C SER A 67 7.72 -4.01 4.83
N ILE A 68 6.68 -4.50 4.14
CA ILE A 68 6.19 -3.90 2.89
C ILE A 68 5.57 -2.54 3.17
N LYS A 69 4.76 -2.41 4.24
CA LYS A 69 4.18 -1.12 4.68
C LYS A 69 5.27 -0.09 4.98
N LEU A 70 6.35 -0.49 5.65
CA LEU A 70 7.52 0.37 5.88
C LEU A 70 8.15 0.82 4.55
N MET A 71 8.42 -0.12 3.64
CA MET A 71 9.04 0.23 2.35
C MET A 71 8.17 1.19 1.54
N GLN A 72 6.85 0.97 1.49
CA GLN A 72 5.91 1.88 0.82
C GLN A 72 5.96 3.30 1.42
N PHE A 73 5.99 3.40 2.75
CA PHE A 73 6.15 4.68 3.44
C PHE A 73 7.45 5.38 3.02
N LEU A 74 8.57 4.67 3.06
CA LEU A 74 9.89 5.23 2.75
C LEU A 74 10.02 5.67 1.29
N MET A 75 9.47 4.90 0.35
CA MET A 75 9.45 5.24 -1.08
C MET A 75 8.60 6.48 -1.39
N GLY A 76 7.53 6.71 -0.60
CA GLY A 76 6.68 7.89 -0.74
C GLY A 76 7.26 9.17 -0.13
N LEU A 77 8.37 9.09 0.62
CA LEU A 77 9.00 10.28 1.20
C LEU A 77 9.59 11.18 0.12
N ASN A 78 9.52 12.49 0.36
CA ASN A 78 10.22 13.49 -0.45
C ASN A 78 11.74 13.24 -0.39
N PRO A 79 12.49 13.38 -1.50
CA PRO A 79 13.95 13.26 -1.52
C PRO A 79 14.71 14.09 -0.46
N LEU A 80 14.12 15.19 0.03
CA LEU A 80 14.68 16.00 1.14
C LEU A 80 14.87 15.22 2.46
N TYR A 81 14.27 14.04 2.59
CA TYR A 81 14.39 13.15 3.75
C TYR A 81 15.32 11.95 3.50
N ASP A 82 16.12 11.95 2.43
CA ASP A 82 17.01 10.83 2.08
C ASP A 82 17.97 10.41 3.20
N ILE A 83 18.47 11.36 3.99
CA ILE A 83 19.32 11.08 5.17
C ILE A 83 18.54 10.26 6.21
N VAL A 84 17.33 10.71 6.57
CA VAL A 84 16.47 10.03 7.55
C VAL A 84 16.03 8.67 7.01
N ARG A 85 15.71 8.58 5.72
CA ARG A 85 15.39 7.32 5.04
C ARG A 85 16.54 6.32 5.17
N THR A 86 17.78 6.74 4.90
CA THR A 86 18.98 5.90 5.01
C THR A 86 19.22 5.46 6.45
N GLN A 87 19.07 6.37 7.42
CA GLN A 87 19.17 6.03 8.84
C GLN A 87 18.15 4.97 9.26
N ILE A 88 16.89 5.12 8.82
CA ILE A 88 15.81 4.15 9.09
C ILE A 88 16.15 2.78 8.49
N LEU A 89 16.68 2.74 7.26
CA LEU A 89 17.05 1.49 6.58
C LEU A 89 18.22 0.75 7.23
N ASN A 90 19.12 1.49 7.90
CA ASN A 90 20.28 0.92 8.60
C ASN A 90 19.97 0.42 10.02
N LEU A 91 18.73 0.58 10.51
CA LEU A 91 18.34 0.07 11.82
C LEU A 91 18.11 -1.45 11.78
N ASP A 92 18.71 -2.17 12.72
CA ASP A 92 18.48 -3.59 12.96
C ASP A 92 17.99 -3.82 14.41
N PRO A 93 16.76 -4.32 14.64
CA PRO A 93 15.76 -4.72 13.63
C PRO A 93 15.09 -3.53 12.94
N THR A 94 14.62 -3.76 11.71
CA THR A 94 13.92 -2.74 10.91
C THR A 94 12.68 -2.22 11.66
N PRO A 95 12.48 -0.90 11.77
CA PRO A 95 11.39 -0.33 12.56
C PRO A 95 10.03 -0.50 11.89
N SER A 96 8.95 -0.31 12.64
CA SER A 96 7.61 -0.21 12.06
C SER A 96 7.42 1.09 11.28
N ALA A 97 6.45 1.12 10.36
CA ALA A 97 6.09 2.33 9.62
C ALA A 97 5.72 3.51 10.56
N ASN A 98 5.02 3.26 11.66
CA ASN A 98 4.70 4.30 12.66
C ASN A 98 5.96 4.87 13.34
N LYS A 99 6.95 4.02 13.66
CA LYS A 99 8.21 4.49 14.25
C LYS A 99 9.02 5.28 13.22
N ALA A 100 9.08 4.83 11.98
CA ALA A 100 9.71 5.55 10.87
C ALA A 100 9.06 6.93 10.64
N TYR A 101 7.74 7.02 10.69
CA TYR A 101 7.02 8.30 10.64
C TYR A 101 7.46 9.25 11.76
N ASN A 102 7.51 8.77 13.01
CA ASN A 102 7.96 9.59 14.13
C ASN A 102 9.40 10.09 13.96
N MET A 103 10.29 9.28 13.38
CA MET A 103 11.68 9.69 13.10
C MET A 103 11.75 10.82 12.06
N VAL A 104 10.90 10.80 11.03
CA VAL A 104 10.80 11.89 10.05
C VAL A 104 10.32 13.18 10.72
N ILE A 105 9.25 13.12 11.53
CA ILE A 105 8.73 14.28 12.27
C ILE A 105 9.76 14.86 13.24
N MET A 106 10.57 14.02 13.89
CA MET A 106 11.65 14.50 14.75
C MET A 106 12.73 15.24 13.95
N ASN A 107 13.08 14.75 12.76
CA ASN A 107 14.05 15.41 11.89
C ASN A 107 13.55 16.78 11.40
N GLU A 108 12.26 16.90 11.09
CA GLU A 108 11.66 18.19 10.70
C GLU A 108 11.78 19.24 11.79
N LYS A 109 11.58 18.86 13.06
CA LYS A 109 11.68 19.77 14.20
C LYS A 109 13.11 20.24 14.50
N GLN A 110 14.11 19.53 13.97
CA GLN A 110 15.53 19.83 14.18
C GLN A 110 16.13 20.66 13.04
N LYS A 111 15.37 20.91 11.96
CA LYS A 111 15.73 21.82 10.87
C LYS A 111 15.16 23.20 11.14
#